data_AF-A0A352SX21-F1
#
_entry.id   AF-A0A352SX21-F1
#
_cell.length_a   1.000
_cell.length_b   1.000
_cell.length_c   1.000
_cell.angle_alpha   90.00
_cell.angle_beta   90.00
_cell.angle_gamma   90.00
#
_symmetry.space_group_name_H-M   'P 1'
#
loop_
_entity.id
_entity.type
_entity.pdbx_description
1 polymer ?
#
loop_
_entity_poly.entity_id
_entity_poly.type
_entity_poly.pdbx_seq_one_letter_code
_entity_poly.pdbx_strand_id
1 'polypeptide(L)' 'MINRAVLIVLDSVGVGELPDAAEYGDAGSNTVKNIYRAIENF' A
#
# COMPACT_ATOMS: atom_id res chain seq x y z
N MET A 1 -19.70 12.23 -19.65
CA MET A 1 -19.91 10.87 -19.09
C MET A 1 -18.69 10.02 -19.42
N ILE A 2 -18.18 9.24 -18.46
CA ILE A 2 -17.13 8.25 -18.73
C ILE A 2 -17.80 7.01 -19.32
N ASN A 3 -17.35 6.56 -20.51
CA ASN A 3 -17.98 5.46 -21.24
C ASN A 3 -17.41 4.08 -20.88
N ARG A 4 -16.13 4.02 -20.48
CA ARG A 4 -15.44 2.79 -20.08
C ARG A 4 -14.37 3.13 -19.03
N ALA A 5 -14.17 2.23 -18.08
CA ALA A 5 -13.06 2.30 -17.13
C ALA A 5 -12.38 0.92 -17.06
N VAL A 6 -11.07 0.93 -16.85
CA VAL A 6 -10.30 -0.28 -16.50
C VAL A 6 -9.93 -0.14 -15.03
N LEU A 7 -10.48 -1.02 -14.20
CA LEU A 7 -10.19 -1.06 -12.77
C LEU A 7 -9.18 -2.17 -12.52
N ILE A 8 -8.06 -1.82 -11.90
CA ILE A 8 -7.03 -2.76 -11.47
C ILE A 8 -6.96 -2.70 -9.95
N VAL A 9 -7.17 -3.84 -9.30
CA VAL A 9 -6.99 -3.97 -7.85
C VAL A 9 -5.63 -4.60 -7.62
N LEU A 10 -4.75 -3.85 -6.96
CA LEU A 10 -3.47 -4.36 -6.47
C LEU A 10 -3.70 -4.85 -5.04
N ASP A 11 -4.09 -6.12 -4.91
CA ASP A 11 -4.46 -6.70 -3.62
C ASP A 11 -3.29 -6.58 -2.62
N SER A 12 -3.60 -6.12 -1.40
CA SER A 12 -2.65 -5.85 -0.30
C SER A 12 -1.55 -4.80 -0.54
N VAL A 13 -1.51 -4.09 -1.69
CA VAL A 13 -0.43 -3.12 -2.01
C VAL A 13 -0.67 -1.76 -1.32
N GLY A 14 -0.41 -1.71 -0.02
CA GLY A 14 -0.51 -0.49 0.80
C GLY A 14 0.67 0.48 0.63
N VAL A 15 0.41 1.79 0.75
CA VAL A 15 1.42 2.86 0.58
C VAL A 15 1.76 3.60 1.89
N GLY A 16 1.31 3.08 3.02
CA GLY A 16 1.47 3.67 4.33
C GLY A 16 0.33 3.27 5.25
N GLU A 17 0.52 3.50 6.54
CA GLU A 17 -0.48 3.23 7.56
C GLU A 17 -1.64 4.24 7.48
N LEU A 18 -2.83 3.79 7.90
CA LEU A 18 -3.97 4.67 8.12
C LEU A 18 -3.89 5.33 9.52
N PRO A 19 -4.63 6.43 9.76
CA PRO A 19 -4.61 7.11 11.06
C PRO A 19 -4.98 6.23 12.27
N ASP A 20 -5.75 5.16 12.05
CA ASP A 20 -6.23 4.21 13.03
C ASP A 20 -5.35 2.95 13.17
N ALA A 21 -4.21 2.87 12.47
CA ALA A 21 -3.37 1.67 12.46
C ALA A 21 -2.94 1.18 13.85
N ALA A 22 -2.82 2.08 14.83
CA ALA A 22 -2.54 1.73 16.22
C ALA A 22 -3.64 0.86 16.86
N GLU A 23 -4.91 1.04 16.47
CA GLU A 23 -6.04 0.25 16.98
C GLU A 23 -5.99 -1.21 16.50
N TYR A 24 -5.33 -1.45 15.36
CA TYR A 24 -5.20 -2.77 14.72
C TYR A 24 -3.82 -3.41 14.93
N GLY A 25 -2.90 -2.72 15.62
CA GLY A 25 -1.53 -3.21 15.83
C GLY A 25 -0.61 -3.04 14.62
N ASP A 26 -1.02 -2.27 13.62
CA ASP A 26 -0.30 -2.07 12.35
C ASP A 26 0.49 -0.75 12.31
N ALA A 27 0.70 -0.10 13.47
CA ALA A 27 1.44 1.15 13.56
C ALA A 27 2.84 1.04 12.93
N GLY A 28 3.17 1.97 12.04
CA GLY A 28 4.40 2.02 11.24
C GLY A 28 4.36 1.21 9.93
N SER A 29 3.24 0.55 9.60
CA SER A 29 3.12 -0.25 8.37
C SER A 29 3.27 0.58 7.09
N ASN A 30 4.10 0.09 6.15
CA ASN A 30 4.19 0.67 4.81
C ASN A 30 4.71 -0.39 3.81
N THR A 31 3.79 -1.07 3.11
CA THR A 31 4.12 -2.21 2.24
C THR A 31 5.09 -1.83 1.13
N VAL A 32 4.74 -0.85 0.28
CA VAL A 32 5.58 -0.46 -0.87
C VAL A 32 6.96 0.03 -0.43
N LYS A 33 7.04 0.87 0.61
CA LYS A 33 8.33 1.37 1.12
C LYS A 33 9.18 0.24 1.68
N ASN A 34 8.60 -0.71 2.41
CA ASN A 34 9.34 -1.82 2.99
C ASN A 34 9.86 -2.78 1.91
N ILE A 35 9.08 -3.04 0.85
CA ILE A 35 9.54 -3.78 -0.32
C ILE A 35 10.72 -3.07 -0.99
N TYR A 36 10.60 -1.77 -1.27
CA TYR A 36 11.69 -0.98 -1.84
C TYR A 36 12.98 -1.08 -1.01
N ARG A 37 12.87 -0.96 0.33
CA ARG A 37 14.02 -1.09 1.24
C ARG A 37 14.64 -2.48 1.27
N ALA A 38 13.88 -3.52 0.94
CA ALA A 38 14.33 -4.91 0.99
C ALA A 38 15.02 -5.35 -0.32
N ILE A 39 14.86 -4.60 -1.41
CA ILE A 39 15.47 -4.91 -2.70
C ILE A 39 16.77 -4.11 -2.84
N GLU A 40 17.87 -4.80 -3.16
CA GLU A 40 19.13 -4.16 -3.50
C GLU A 40 19.16 -3.75 -4.97
N ASN A 41 19.73 -2.57 -5.28
CA ASN A 41 19.92 -2.04 -6.63
C ASN A 41 18.62 -1.86 -7.45
N PHE A 42 17.54 -1.43 -6.79
CA PHE A 42 16.31 -0.99 -7.47
C PHE A 42 16.48 0.35 -8.19
#